data_AF-A0A956JNI0-F1
#
_entry.id   AF-A0A956JNI0-F1
#
_cell.length_a   1.000
_cell.length_b   1.000
_cell.length_c   1.000
_cell.angle_alpha   90.00
_cell.angle_beta   90.00
_cell.angle_gamma   90.00
#
_symmetry.space_group_name_H-M   'P 1'
#
loop_
_entity.id
_entity.type
_entity.pdbx_description
1 polymer ?
#
loop_
_entity_poly.entity_id
_entity_poly.type
_entity_poly.pdbx_seq_one_letter_code
_entity_poly.pdbx_strand_id
1 'polypeptide(L)'
;MLAVGLALLSLVLMISVTIFAFSPGELPPPGPPPKPTRKQAASYRYLPTFFRSLVEDDVKKVKIKSFKLNELRVVRSYTKELSEETPLALGKSFETPTIKLTLKRKKLWVGGEGRRFRAQHVVLRIENRTDEPIAYRVRTTISSKGRKSPTRKGGPCSTKAVLPHNAIALDPHGSVERTECLQRSHDKFKVISVEVLSVGRLGYHYVSRLEPRALRLDPRTSEGHDPGKLKACRILPWDAIDRALTESDGHWYDVADFYARHNCDEYSFFSTYRMPKKPLQKLPLQPPSSSKS
;
A
#
# COMPACT_ATOMS: atom_id res chain seq x y z
N MET A 1 25.35 68.10 55.02
CA MET A 1 24.98 66.67 55.06
C MET A 1 23.55 66.43 54.55
N LEU A 2 22.52 67.14 55.05
CA LEU A 2 21.12 66.93 54.64
C LEU A 2 20.82 67.22 53.14
N ALA A 3 21.43 68.26 52.55
CA ALA A 3 21.18 68.64 51.16
C ALA A 3 21.71 67.64 50.12
N VAL A 4 22.79 66.92 50.44
CA VAL A 4 23.37 65.90 49.54
C VAL A 4 22.50 64.63 49.51
N GLY A 5 21.90 64.27 50.65
CA GLY A 5 20.98 63.13 50.73
C GLY A 5 19.70 63.31 49.89
N LEU A 6 19.14 64.53 49.87
CA LEU A 6 17.94 64.85 49.10
C LEU A 6 18.16 64.82 47.58
N ALA A 7 19.33 65.25 47.11
CA ALA A 7 19.69 65.21 45.69
C ALA A 7 19.93 63.76 45.19
N LEU A 8 20.52 62.90 46.02
CA LEU A 8 20.68 61.48 45.71
C LEU A 8 19.33 60.75 45.66
N LEU A 9 18.43 61.06 46.59
CA LEU A 9 17.10 60.46 46.63
C LEU A 9 16.26 60.84 45.40
N SER A 10 16.32 62.10 44.94
CA SER A 10 15.59 62.55 43.76
C SER A 10 16.13 61.93 42.47
N LEU A 11 17.46 61.75 42.36
CA LEU A 11 18.09 61.07 41.22
C LEU A 11 17.66 59.59 41.14
N VAL A 12 17.65 58.88 42.28
CA VAL A 12 17.21 57.47 42.33
C VAL A 12 15.73 57.33 41.98
N LEU A 13 14.89 58.27 42.43
CA LEU A 13 13.47 58.31 42.08
C LEU A 13 13.25 58.57 40.59
N MET A 14 13.98 59.52 40.00
CA MET A 14 13.90 59.82 38.56
C MET A 14 14.35 58.62 37.71
N ILE A 15 15.47 57.98 38.08
CA ILE A 15 15.96 56.77 37.38
C ILE A 15 14.94 55.63 37.49
N SER A 16 14.38 55.41 38.69
CA SER A 16 13.39 54.35 38.92
C SER A 16 12.10 54.58 38.11
N VAL A 17 11.61 55.83 38.03
CA VAL A 17 10.43 56.19 37.22
C VAL A 17 10.72 56.01 35.72
N THR A 18 11.92 56.37 35.24
CA THR A 18 12.27 56.15 33.83
C THR A 18 12.41 54.67 33.45
N ILE A 19 12.91 53.81 34.35
CA ILE A 19 13.02 52.36 34.09
C ILE A 19 11.64 51.69 34.07
N PHE A 20 10.71 52.13 34.92
CA PHE A 20 9.33 51.63 34.91
C PHE A 20 8.49 52.18 33.75
N ALA A 21 8.70 53.44 33.34
CA ALA A 21 7.95 54.05 32.24
C ALA A 21 8.38 53.51 30.85
N PHE A 22 9.61 52.99 30.74
CA PHE A 22 10.15 52.44 29.49
C PHE A 22 10.49 50.95 29.61
N SER A 23 9.77 50.17 30.41
CA SER A 23 9.64 48.75 30.12
C SER A 23 8.87 48.63 28.82
N PRO A 24 9.51 48.25 27.69
CA PRO A 24 8.75 47.97 26.48
C PRO A 24 7.78 46.86 26.88
N GLY A 25 6.49 47.19 26.97
CA GLY A 25 5.46 46.22 27.31
C GLY A 25 5.70 45.01 26.43
N GLU A 26 5.72 43.81 27.03
CA GLU A 26 5.99 42.56 26.33
C GLU A 26 5.23 42.60 25.01
N LEU A 27 5.98 42.59 23.89
CA LEU A 27 5.37 42.54 22.58
C LEU A 27 4.36 41.40 22.63
N PRO A 28 3.09 41.64 22.23
CA PRO A 28 2.09 40.60 22.28
C PRO A 28 2.67 39.36 21.58
N PRO A 29 2.55 38.16 22.19
CA PRO A 29 3.16 36.97 21.63
C PRO A 29 2.74 36.87 20.16
N PRO A 30 3.68 36.57 19.24
CA PRO A 30 3.36 36.48 17.84
C PRO A 30 2.15 35.58 17.67
N GLY A 31 1.13 36.10 16.99
CA GLY A 31 -0.11 35.35 16.78
C GLY A 31 0.22 33.97 16.17
N PRO A 32 -0.55 32.92 16.51
CA PRO A 32 -0.32 31.61 15.93
C PRO A 32 -0.35 31.73 14.40
N PRO A 33 0.57 31.06 13.67
CA PRO A 33 0.63 31.16 12.23
C PRO A 33 -0.74 30.79 11.63
N PRO A 34 -1.19 31.49 10.57
CA PRO A 34 -2.47 31.18 9.95
C PRO A 34 -2.50 29.70 9.56
N LYS A 35 -3.57 29.00 9.94
CA LYS A 35 -3.73 27.59 9.58
C LYS A 35 -3.68 27.48 8.06
N PRO A 36 -2.80 26.62 7.49
CA PRO A 36 -2.69 26.50 6.05
C PRO A 36 -4.04 26.10 5.46
N THR A 37 -4.40 26.75 4.36
CA THR A 37 -5.60 26.36 3.61
C THR A 37 -5.45 24.93 3.09
N ARG A 38 -6.56 24.22 2.86
CA ARG A 38 -6.55 22.85 2.30
C ARG A 38 -5.73 22.76 0.99
N LYS A 39 -5.73 23.82 0.17
CA LYS A 39 -4.94 23.91 -1.07
C LYS A 39 -3.43 24.04 -0.79
N GLN A 40 -3.03 24.87 0.17
CA GLN A 40 -1.63 25.01 0.58
C GLN A 40 -1.10 23.72 1.23
N ALA A 41 -1.92 23.07 2.07
CA ALA A 41 -1.55 21.77 2.66
C ALA A 41 -1.38 20.69 1.58
N ALA A 42 -2.23 20.70 0.54
CA ALA A 42 -2.12 19.76 -0.58
C ALA A 42 -0.87 20.00 -1.43
N SER A 43 -0.50 21.25 -1.73
CA SER A 43 0.71 21.55 -2.51
C SER A 43 2.00 21.22 -1.75
N TYR A 44 2.00 21.39 -0.42
CA TYR A 44 3.15 21.09 0.43
C TYR A 44 3.59 19.63 0.35
N ARG A 45 2.63 18.69 0.24
CA ARG A 45 2.92 17.24 0.14
C ARG A 45 3.69 16.86 -1.13
N TYR A 46 3.65 17.71 -2.15
CA TYR A 46 4.36 17.46 -3.40
C TYR A 46 5.73 18.16 -3.50
N LEU A 47 6.20 18.79 -2.41
CA LEU A 47 7.55 19.31 -2.32
C LEU A 47 8.56 18.14 -2.24
N PRO A 48 9.67 18.17 -3.00
CA PRO A 48 10.68 17.10 -2.95
C PRO A 48 11.28 16.88 -1.56
N THR A 49 11.45 17.94 -0.77
CA THR A 49 11.98 17.87 0.60
C THR A 49 11.02 17.15 1.55
N PHE A 50 9.73 17.45 1.47
CA PHE A 50 8.70 16.76 2.25
C PHE A 50 8.64 15.27 1.89
N PHE A 51 8.59 14.95 0.60
CA PHE A 51 8.57 13.55 0.14
C PHE A 51 9.80 12.78 0.61
N ARG A 52 10.99 13.39 0.53
CA ARG A 52 12.23 12.78 1.01
C ARG A 52 12.17 12.47 2.50
N SER A 53 11.76 13.44 3.32
CA SER A 53 11.63 13.24 4.78
C SER A 53 10.65 12.11 5.10
N LEU A 54 9.50 12.08 4.44
CA LEU A 54 8.50 11.02 4.61
C LEU A 54 9.06 9.64 4.28
N VAL A 55 9.78 9.52 3.17
CA VAL A 55 10.40 8.26 2.73
C VAL A 55 11.48 7.81 3.72
N GLU A 56 12.32 8.73 4.21
CA GLU A 56 13.35 8.42 5.20
C GLU A 56 12.73 7.92 6.52
N ASP A 57 11.65 8.55 6.97
CA ASP A 57 10.88 8.12 8.15
C ASP A 57 10.26 6.73 7.96
N ASP A 58 9.65 6.47 6.81
CA ASP A 58 9.07 5.17 6.49
C ASP A 58 10.15 4.07 6.43
N VAL A 59 11.28 4.33 5.78
CA VAL A 59 12.45 3.42 5.72
C VAL A 59 12.94 3.05 7.12
N LYS A 60 13.05 4.04 8.02
CA LYS A 60 13.43 3.82 9.42
C LYS A 60 12.37 2.99 10.16
N LYS A 61 11.10 3.33 9.99
CA LYS A 61 9.96 2.63 10.63
C LYS A 61 9.89 1.16 10.24
N VAL A 62 10.13 0.84 8.97
CA VAL A 62 10.14 -0.55 8.46
C VAL A 62 11.51 -1.23 8.57
N LYS A 63 12.51 -0.56 9.16
CA LYS A 63 13.85 -1.09 9.45
C LYS A 63 14.61 -1.57 8.20
N ILE A 64 14.48 -0.86 7.07
CA ILE A 64 15.27 -1.14 5.88
C ILE A 64 16.71 -0.64 6.11
N LYS A 65 17.68 -1.55 6.08
CA LYS A 65 19.09 -1.27 6.43
C LYS A 65 19.78 -0.26 5.50
N SER A 66 19.50 -0.33 4.20
CA SER A 66 20.08 0.54 3.18
C SER A 66 19.00 0.91 2.18
N PHE A 67 18.83 2.21 1.93
CA PHE A 67 17.87 2.70 0.96
C PHE A 67 18.38 3.99 0.32
N LYS A 68 18.35 4.05 -1.00
CA LYS A 68 18.61 5.27 -1.76
C LYS A 68 17.31 5.76 -2.38
N LEU A 69 17.00 7.05 -2.22
CA LEU A 69 15.78 7.65 -2.80
C LEU A 69 15.65 7.40 -4.32
N ASN A 70 16.78 7.31 -5.03
CA ASN A 70 16.81 7.00 -6.46
C ASN A 70 16.26 5.61 -6.81
N GLU A 71 16.19 4.66 -5.87
CA GLU A 71 15.53 3.36 -6.07
C GLU A 71 14.04 3.51 -6.41
N LEU A 72 13.38 4.57 -5.91
CA LEU A 72 11.97 4.86 -6.24
C LEU A 72 11.78 5.41 -7.66
N ARG A 73 12.87 5.70 -8.38
CA ARG A 73 12.83 6.24 -9.76
C ARG A 73 13.10 5.17 -10.80
N VAL A 74 13.58 3.99 -10.39
CA VAL A 74 13.95 2.87 -11.27
C VAL A 74 12.70 2.33 -11.99
N VAL A 75 12.87 1.96 -13.27
CA VAL A 75 11.83 1.25 -14.03
C VAL A 75 11.67 -0.14 -13.44
N ARG A 76 10.44 -0.51 -13.09
CA ARG A 76 10.16 -1.84 -12.55
C ARG A 76 9.80 -2.80 -13.66
N SER A 77 10.15 -4.06 -13.45
CA SER A 77 9.85 -5.11 -14.43
C SER A 77 8.45 -5.65 -14.16
N TYR A 78 7.57 -5.55 -15.16
CA TYR A 78 6.31 -6.28 -15.18
C TYR A 78 6.43 -7.42 -16.18
N THR A 79 5.95 -8.61 -15.81
CA THR A 79 5.91 -9.77 -16.70
C THR A 79 4.63 -10.56 -16.47
N LYS A 80 3.96 -10.92 -17.57
CA LYS A 80 2.89 -11.92 -17.58
C LYS A 80 3.51 -13.29 -17.88
N GLU A 81 3.94 -13.96 -16.81
CA GLU A 81 4.70 -15.21 -16.88
C GLU A 81 3.86 -16.40 -17.34
N LEU A 82 2.54 -16.36 -17.11
CA LEU A 82 1.61 -17.35 -17.64
C LEU A 82 0.45 -16.65 -18.33
N SER A 83 0.29 -16.96 -19.63
CA SER A 83 -0.80 -16.46 -20.46
C SER A 83 -1.85 -17.51 -20.83
N GLU A 84 -1.51 -18.79 -20.74
CA GLU A 84 -2.39 -19.90 -21.10
C GLU A 84 -2.89 -20.64 -19.85
N GLU A 85 -4.15 -21.10 -19.89
CA GLU A 85 -4.72 -21.86 -18.79
C GLU A 85 -3.98 -23.18 -18.59
N THR A 86 -3.41 -23.37 -17.39
CA THR A 86 -2.66 -24.58 -17.05
C THR A 86 -3.38 -25.35 -15.95
N PRO A 87 -3.74 -26.64 -16.16
CA PRO A 87 -4.28 -27.47 -15.09
C PRO A 87 -3.21 -27.72 -14.02
N LEU A 88 -3.59 -27.61 -12.75
CA LEU A 88 -2.70 -27.92 -11.62
C LEU A 88 -3.40 -28.92 -10.71
N ALA A 89 -2.87 -30.15 -10.65
CA ALA A 89 -3.42 -31.23 -9.84
C ALA A 89 -3.02 -31.11 -8.36
N LEU A 90 -3.81 -31.71 -7.48
CA LEU A 90 -3.50 -31.79 -6.05
C LEU A 90 -2.17 -32.52 -5.80
N GLY A 91 -1.35 -31.97 -4.92
CA GLY A 91 -0.01 -32.48 -4.61
C GLY A 91 1.05 -32.15 -5.67
N LYS A 92 0.69 -31.45 -6.74
CA LYS A 92 1.63 -31.03 -7.78
C LYS A 92 2.02 -29.56 -7.62
N SER A 93 3.16 -29.24 -8.20
CA SER A 93 3.68 -27.88 -8.30
C SER A 93 3.81 -27.48 -9.76
N PHE A 94 3.73 -26.17 -9.98
CA PHE A 94 3.96 -25.49 -11.25
C PHE A 94 4.90 -24.31 -10.96
N GLU A 95 5.91 -24.13 -11.80
CA GLU A 95 6.94 -23.11 -11.62
C GLU A 95 6.97 -22.17 -12.82
N THR A 96 7.04 -20.88 -12.53
CA THR A 96 7.36 -19.80 -13.46
C THR A 96 8.76 -19.27 -13.14
N PRO A 97 9.30 -18.30 -13.91
CA PRO A 97 10.59 -17.69 -13.58
C PRO A 97 10.65 -17.14 -12.16
N THR A 98 9.61 -16.43 -11.69
CA THR A 98 9.65 -15.78 -10.37
C THR A 98 8.80 -16.47 -9.29
N ILE A 99 7.80 -17.28 -9.64
CA ILE A 99 6.85 -17.87 -8.67
C ILE A 99 6.82 -19.40 -8.76
N LYS A 100 6.71 -20.04 -7.59
CA LYS A 100 6.32 -21.45 -7.47
C LYS A 100 4.92 -21.56 -6.88
N LEU A 101 4.05 -22.26 -7.60
CA LEU A 101 2.70 -22.58 -7.19
C LEU A 101 2.63 -24.06 -6.77
N THR A 102 2.05 -24.35 -5.62
CA THR A 102 1.84 -25.74 -5.17
C THR A 102 0.43 -25.91 -4.65
N LEU A 103 -0.32 -26.85 -5.23
CA LEU A 103 -1.69 -27.12 -4.81
C LEU A 103 -1.71 -28.25 -3.78
N LYS A 104 -2.28 -28.00 -2.61
CA LYS A 104 -2.33 -28.97 -1.51
C LYS A 104 -3.74 -29.12 -0.96
N ARG A 105 -3.96 -30.22 -0.25
CA ARG A 105 -5.17 -30.44 0.54
C ARG A 105 -4.87 -30.14 2.01
N LYS A 106 -5.73 -29.36 2.67
CA LYS A 106 -5.60 -29.05 4.10
C LYS A 106 -6.95 -29.11 4.79
N LYS A 107 -7.03 -29.76 5.95
CA LYS A 107 -8.24 -29.79 6.77
C LYS A 107 -8.29 -28.52 7.63
N LEU A 108 -9.26 -27.65 7.40
CA LEU A 108 -9.41 -26.35 8.06
C LEU A 108 -10.81 -26.19 8.65
N TRP A 109 -10.94 -25.32 9.64
CA TRP A 109 -12.23 -24.97 10.24
C TRP A 109 -13.00 -24.00 9.35
N VAL A 110 -14.30 -24.26 9.17
CA VAL A 110 -15.25 -23.41 8.44
C VAL A 110 -16.42 -23.09 9.35
N GLY A 111 -16.96 -21.88 9.22
CA GLY A 111 -18.15 -21.43 9.94
C GLY A 111 -17.88 -20.25 10.88
N GLY A 112 -18.95 -19.57 11.27
CA GLY A 112 -18.93 -18.42 12.18
C GLY A 112 -18.97 -18.84 13.66
N GLU A 113 -19.29 -17.88 14.53
CA GLU A 113 -19.49 -18.15 15.96
C GLU A 113 -20.65 -19.15 16.17
N GLY A 114 -20.43 -20.16 17.00
CA GLY A 114 -21.43 -21.15 17.39
C GLY A 114 -21.56 -22.40 16.52
N ARG A 115 -21.12 -22.40 15.25
CA ARG A 115 -21.13 -23.59 14.38
C ARG A 115 -19.90 -23.67 13.50
N ARG A 116 -18.85 -24.32 14.02
CA ARG A 116 -17.61 -24.61 13.27
C ARG A 116 -17.49 -26.09 12.99
N PHE A 117 -17.12 -26.44 11.77
CA PHE A 117 -16.80 -27.82 11.39
C PHE A 117 -15.48 -27.87 10.63
N ARG A 118 -14.77 -29.00 10.69
CA ARG A 118 -13.53 -29.20 9.95
C ARG A 118 -13.80 -29.85 8.60
N ALA A 119 -13.38 -29.21 7.52
CA ALA A 119 -13.53 -29.72 6.16
C ALA A 119 -12.22 -29.69 5.38
N GLN A 120 -12.13 -30.51 4.35
CA GLN A 120 -10.99 -30.53 3.43
C GLN A 120 -11.08 -29.33 2.48
N HIS A 121 -9.98 -28.62 2.32
CA HIS A 121 -9.86 -27.48 1.43
C HIS A 121 -8.77 -27.69 0.39
N VAL A 122 -8.97 -27.08 -0.76
CA VAL A 122 -7.93 -26.84 -1.75
C VAL A 122 -7.18 -25.57 -1.34
N VAL A 123 -5.90 -25.71 -1.03
CA VAL A 123 -5.02 -24.61 -0.61
C VAL A 123 -3.93 -24.44 -1.66
N LEU A 124 -3.78 -23.22 -2.16
CA LEU A 124 -2.68 -22.85 -3.04
C LEU A 124 -1.58 -22.20 -2.21
N ARG A 125 -0.39 -22.81 -2.23
CA ARG A 125 0.84 -22.18 -1.75
C ARG A 125 1.47 -21.42 -2.91
N ILE A 126 1.80 -20.16 -2.68
CA ILE A 126 2.45 -19.25 -3.63
C ILE A 126 3.77 -18.83 -3.00
N GLU A 127 4.86 -19.03 -3.72
CA GLU A 127 6.21 -18.79 -3.22
C GLU A 127 6.97 -17.91 -4.22
N ASN A 128 7.54 -16.82 -3.73
CA ASN A 128 8.47 -15.99 -4.49
C ASN A 128 9.82 -16.70 -4.52
N ARG A 129 10.41 -16.87 -5.70
CA ARG A 129 11.69 -17.58 -5.91
C ARG A 129 12.87 -16.62 -6.08
N THR A 130 12.61 -15.32 -6.05
CA THR A 130 13.60 -14.28 -6.33
C THR A 130 14.15 -13.67 -5.05
N ASP A 131 15.30 -13.01 -5.18
CA ASP A 131 15.91 -12.22 -4.11
C ASP A 131 15.29 -10.82 -3.94
N GLU A 132 14.31 -10.48 -4.77
CA GLU A 132 13.60 -9.21 -4.75
C GLU A 132 12.16 -9.39 -4.27
N PRO A 133 11.60 -8.40 -3.55
CA PRO A 133 10.18 -8.40 -3.29
C PRO A 133 9.37 -8.26 -4.59
N ILE A 134 8.20 -8.87 -4.64
CA ILE A 134 7.31 -8.80 -5.80
C ILE A 134 5.89 -8.40 -5.38
N ALA A 135 5.21 -7.63 -6.23
CA ALA A 135 3.76 -7.60 -6.27
C ALA A 135 3.30 -8.63 -7.31
N TYR A 136 2.25 -9.39 -7.00
CA TYR A 136 1.85 -10.51 -7.84
C TYR A 136 0.34 -10.59 -8.01
N ARG A 137 -0.07 -11.23 -9.11
CA ARG A 137 -1.47 -11.56 -9.40
C ARG A 137 -1.55 -12.97 -9.99
N VAL A 138 -2.04 -13.90 -9.19
CA VAL A 138 -2.32 -15.28 -9.59
C VAL A 138 -3.81 -15.49 -9.71
N ARG A 139 -4.31 -15.69 -10.93
CA ARG A 139 -5.73 -15.96 -11.21
C ARG A 139 -5.94 -17.45 -11.39
N THR A 140 -7.00 -17.97 -10.78
CA THR A 140 -7.31 -19.39 -10.74
C THR A 140 -8.79 -19.61 -11.01
N THR A 141 -9.13 -20.77 -11.53
CA THR A 141 -10.52 -21.24 -11.64
C THR A 141 -10.65 -22.66 -11.13
N ILE A 142 -11.83 -22.97 -10.61
CA ILE A 142 -12.21 -24.31 -10.19
C ILE A 142 -13.51 -24.65 -10.92
N SER A 143 -13.45 -25.69 -11.75
CA SER A 143 -14.62 -26.24 -12.41
C SER A 143 -15.06 -27.51 -11.69
N SER A 144 -16.35 -27.61 -11.39
CA SER A 144 -16.98 -28.81 -10.84
C SER A 144 -17.92 -29.42 -11.89
N LYS A 145 -18.03 -30.75 -11.94
CA LYS A 145 -18.94 -31.42 -12.91
C LYS A 145 -20.37 -30.90 -12.69
N GLY A 146 -20.98 -30.36 -13.74
CA GLY A 146 -22.38 -29.91 -13.71
C GLY A 146 -22.65 -28.50 -13.14
N ARG A 147 -21.64 -27.75 -12.68
CA ARG A 147 -21.79 -26.33 -12.32
C ARG A 147 -20.58 -25.52 -12.77
N LYS A 148 -20.77 -24.62 -13.74
CA LYS A 148 -19.83 -23.50 -13.95
C LYS A 148 -19.85 -22.69 -12.67
N SER A 149 -18.70 -22.55 -11.99
CA SER A 149 -18.61 -21.71 -10.80
C SER A 149 -18.77 -20.25 -11.24
N PRO A 150 -19.88 -19.55 -10.94
CA PRO A 150 -19.88 -18.10 -11.10
C PRO A 150 -18.85 -17.55 -10.10
N THR A 151 -17.90 -16.77 -10.58
CA THR A 151 -16.93 -16.00 -9.79
C THR A 151 -17.59 -14.87 -8.96
N ARG A 152 -18.93 -14.83 -8.93
CA ARG A 152 -19.71 -13.85 -8.16
C ARG A 152 -19.97 -14.33 -6.73
N LYS A 153 -20.21 -13.36 -5.85
CA LYS A 153 -20.64 -13.55 -4.46
C LYS A 153 -21.80 -14.55 -4.43
N GLY A 154 -21.62 -15.68 -3.72
CA GLY A 154 -22.58 -16.80 -3.70
C GLY A 154 -22.21 -18.00 -4.57
N GLY A 155 -21.10 -17.97 -5.31
CA GLY A 155 -20.59 -19.14 -6.05
C GLY A 155 -20.18 -20.31 -5.15
N PRO A 156 -19.95 -21.52 -5.71
CA PRO A 156 -19.71 -22.75 -4.97
C PRO A 156 -18.49 -22.73 -4.03
N CYS A 157 -17.60 -21.75 -4.18
CA CYS A 157 -16.40 -21.56 -3.37
C CYS A 157 -16.47 -20.37 -2.39
N SER A 158 -17.67 -19.81 -2.17
CA SER A 158 -17.90 -18.74 -1.19
C SER A 158 -17.81 -19.25 0.26
N THR A 159 -18.26 -20.48 0.52
CA THR A 159 -18.16 -21.12 1.83
C THR A 159 -16.83 -21.85 1.95
N LYS A 160 -15.81 -21.20 2.55
CA LYS A 160 -14.48 -21.79 2.77
C LYS A 160 -13.82 -21.20 4.01
N ALA A 161 -12.79 -21.86 4.52
CA ALA A 161 -11.90 -21.29 5.52
C ALA A 161 -11.11 -20.11 4.91
N VAL A 162 -10.95 -19.04 5.67
CA VAL A 162 -10.12 -17.88 5.30
C VAL A 162 -8.79 -17.98 6.02
N LEU A 163 -7.69 -18.09 5.26
CA LEU A 163 -6.33 -18.06 5.81
C LEU A 163 -5.79 -16.63 5.69
N PRO A 164 -5.22 -16.05 6.77
CA PRO A 164 -4.55 -14.76 6.69
C PRO A 164 -3.31 -14.88 5.81
N HIS A 165 -3.17 -13.98 4.82
CA HIS A 165 -2.03 -13.94 3.91
C HIS A 165 -1.92 -12.59 3.22
N ASN A 166 -0.73 -12.19 2.80
CA ASN A 166 -0.60 -11.02 1.92
C ASN A 166 -1.00 -11.38 0.49
N ALA A 167 -2.22 -11.03 0.09
CA ALA A 167 -2.76 -11.30 -1.25
C ALA A 167 -2.13 -10.49 -2.40
N ILE A 168 -1.28 -9.51 -2.12
CA ILE A 168 -0.79 -8.53 -3.10
C ILE A 168 0.72 -8.67 -3.33
N ALA A 169 1.49 -8.89 -2.28
CA ALA A 169 2.95 -8.86 -2.36
C ALA A 169 3.61 -9.98 -1.57
N LEU A 170 4.81 -10.38 -2.00
CA LEU A 170 5.65 -11.38 -1.35
C LEU A 170 7.04 -10.81 -1.11
N ASP A 171 7.57 -11.07 0.08
CA ASP A 171 8.98 -10.88 0.39
C ASP A 171 9.87 -11.80 -0.47
N PRO A 172 11.18 -11.49 -0.60
CA PRO A 172 12.16 -12.41 -1.18
C PRO A 172 12.11 -13.78 -0.53
N HIS A 173 12.05 -14.84 -1.33
CA HIS A 173 11.89 -16.24 -0.85
C HIS A 173 10.67 -16.47 0.06
N GLY A 174 9.78 -15.48 0.12
CA GLY A 174 8.58 -15.48 0.94
C GLY A 174 7.52 -16.39 0.34
N SER A 175 6.64 -16.90 1.19
CA SER A 175 5.53 -17.75 0.76
C SER A 175 4.26 -17.45 1.53
N VAL A 176 3.13 -17.65 0.86
CA VAL A 176 1.81 -17.55 1.45
C VAL A 176 0.98 -18.76 1.09
N GLU A 177 -0.02 -19.06 1.92
CA GLU A 177 -1.06 -20.03 1.64
C GLU A 177 -2.41 -19.33 1.60
N ARG A 178 -3.19 -19.61 0.55
CA ARG A 178 -4.57 -19.13 0.48
C ARG A 178 -5.51 -20.27 0.13
N THR A 179 -6.72 -20.20 0.69
CA THR A 179 -7.77 -21.17 0.41
C THR A 179 -8.47 -20.83 -0.90
N GLU A 180 -8.51 -21.78 -1.83
CA GLU A 180 -9.14 -21.61 -3.13
C GLU A 180 -10.62 -22.01 -3.10
N CYS A 181 -10.95 -23.15 -2.45
CA CYS A 181 -12.30 -23.67 -2.28
C CYS A 181 -12.36 -24.80 -1.24
N LEU A 182 -13.56 -25.19 -0.82
CA LEU A 182 -13.79 -26.50 -0.23
C LEU A 182 -13.51 -27.59 -1.25
N GLN A 183 -12.85 -28.67 -0.84
CA GLN A 183 -12.59 -29.82 -1.70
C GLN A 183 -13.88 -30.59 -1.95
N ARG A 184 -14.25 -30.78 -3.22
CA ARG A 184 -15.29 -31.74 -3.64
C ARG A 184 -14.71 -32.85 -4.51
N SER A 185 -15.46 -33.92 -4.69
CA SER A 185 -15.14 -34.95 -5.67
C SER A 185 -15.22 -34.36 -7.08
N HIS A 186 -14.19 -34.62 -7.90
CA HIS A 186 -14.10 -34.19 -9.30
C HIS A 186 -13.85 -32.69 -9.57
N ASP A 187 -13.49 -31.89 -8.56
CA ASP A 187 -13.06 -30.52 -8.82
C ASP A 187 -11.75 -30.52 -9.64
N LYS A 188 -11.75 -29.74 -10.73
CA LYS A 188 -10.55 -29.48 -11.53
C LYS A 188 -10.09 -28.05 -11.30
N PHE A 189 -8.86 -27.91 -10.86
CA PHE A 189 -8.21 -26.63 -10.61
C PHE A 189 -7.33 -26.25 -11.81
N LYS A 190 -7.42 -24.99 -12.21
CA LYS A 190 -6.55 -24.41 -13.24
C LYS A 190 -5.99 -23.07 -12.79
N VAL A 191 -4.74 -22.81 -13.16
CA VAL A 191 -4.13 -21.48 -13.11
C VAL A 191 -4.41 -20.81 -14.45
N ILE A 192 -5.06 -19.65 -14.42
CA ILE A 192 -5.45 -18.89 -15.61
C ILE A 192 -4.34 -17.95 -16.03
N SER A 193 -3.75 -17.24 -15.07
CA SER A 193 -2.65 -16.33 -15.32
C SER A 193 -1.79 -16.14 -14.08
N VAL A 194 -0.52 -15.85 -14.35
CA VAL A 194 0.47 -15.43 -13.36
C VAL A 194 1.10 -14.16 -13.89
N GLU A 195 0.93 -13.07 -13.16
CA GLU A 195 1.49 -11.76 -13.48
C GLU A 195 2.29 -11.27 -12.29
N VAL A 196 3.46 -10.68 -12.56
CA VAL A 196 4.42 -10.27 -11.54
C VAL A 196 4.96 -8.89 -11.88
N LEU A 197 5.09 -8.05 -10.84
CA LEU A 197 5.74 -6.75 -10.87
C LEU A 197 6.84 -6.76 -9.81
N SER A 198 8.11 -6.59 -10.22
CA SER A 198 9.20 -6.42 -9.25
C SER A 198 8.99 -5.14 -8.45
N VAL A 199 9.20 -5.16 -7.14
CA VAL A 199 9.08 -3.96 -6.29
C VAL A 199 10.26 -3.85 -5.33
N GLY A 200 10.66 -2.62 -5.01
CA GLY A 200 11.70 -2.41 -3.99
C GLY A 200 11.21 -2.79 -2.59
N ARG A 201 12.13 -2.92 -1.63
CA ARG A 201 11.79 -3.26 -0.22
C ARG A 201 10.78 -2.31 0.40
N LEU A 202 10.96 -1.01 0.22
CA LEU A 202 9.97 -0.03 0.68
C LEU A 202 8.65 -0.17 -0.07
N GLY A 203 8.74 -0.41 -1.38
CA GLY A 203 7.58 -0.62 -2.24
C GLY A 203 6.72 -1.80 -1.79
N TYR A 204 7.33 -2.93 -1.40
CA TYR A 204 6.64 -4.07 -0.79
C TYR A 204 5.77 -3.64 0.41
N HIS A 205 6.33 -2.89 1.35
CA HIS A 205 5.58 -2.43 2.52
C HIS A 205 4.44 -1.47 2.15
N TYR A 206 4.61 -0.64 1.12
CA TYR A 206 3.52 0.22 0.66
C TYR A 206 2.41 -0.55 -0.03
N VAL A 207 2.73 -1.41 -1.01
CA VAL A 207 1.71 -2.14 -1.77
C VAL A 207 0.99 -3.20 -0.93
N SER A 208 1.67 -3.76 0.06
CA SER A 208 1.07 -4.74 0.98
C SER A 208 -0.12 -4.17 1.74
N ARG A 209 -0.21 -2.84 1.90
CA ARG A 209 -1.27 -2.16 2.66
C ARG A 209 -2.51 -1.86 1.82
N LEU A 210 -2.44 -2.05 0.51
CA LEU A 210 -3.53 -1.74 -0.40
C LEU A 210 -4.71 -2.68 -0.18
N GLU A 211 -5.91 -2.18 -0.37
CA GLU A 211 -7.09 -3.05 -0.41
C GLU A 211 -7.07 -3.86 -1.73
N PRO A 212 -7.13 -5.21 -1.70
CA PRO A 212 -7.07 -6.04 -2.91
C PRO A 212 -8.08 -5.68 -4.00
N ARG A 213 -9.25 -5.15 -3.60
CA ARG A 213 -10.27 -4.68 -4.55
C ARG A 213 -9.78 -3.53 -5.43
N ALA A 214 -8.84 -2.71 -4.95
CA ALA A 214 -8.25 -1.61 -5.72
C ALA A 214 -7.42 -2.12 -6.90
N LEU A 215 -6.95 -3.36 -6.81
CA LEU A 215 -6.19 -4.03 -7.86
C LEU A 215 -7.05 -5.02 -8.67
N ARG A 216 -8.37 -5.02 -8.46
CA ARG A 216 -9.33 -5.98 -9.05
C ARG A 216 -8.90 -7.43 -8.84
N LEU A 217 -8.40 -7.75 -7.65
CA LEU A 217 -8.17 -9.14 -7.26
C LEU A 217 -9.51 -9.84 -7.00
N ASP A 218 -9.57 -11.14 -7.29
CA ASP A 218 -10.77 -11.96 -7.06
C ASP A 218 -11.05 -12.01 -5.54
N PRO A 219 -12.20 -11.49 -5.06
CA PRO A 219 -12.54 -11.47 -3.65
C PRO A 219 -12.43 -12.84 -2.99
N ARG A 220 -12.73 -13.94 -3.72
CA ARG A 220 -12.58 -15.31 -3.22
C ARG A 220 -11.16 -15.58 -2.75
N THR A 221 -10.17 -15.13 -3.52
CA THR A 221 -8.76 -15.41 -3.24
C THR A 221 -8.10 -14.37 -2.34
N SER A 222 -8.67 -13.16 -2.25
CA SER A 222 -8.08 -12.05 -1.50
C SER A 222 -8.78 -11.73 -0.19
N GLU A 223 -9.87 -12.43 0.16
CA GLU A 223 -10.64 -12.23 1.40
C GLU A 223 -9.79 -12.32 2.67
N GLY A 224 -8.77 -13.18 2.66
CA GLY A 224 -7.83 -13.33 3.77
C GLY A 224 -6.66 -12.36 3.72
N HIS A 225 -6.75 -11.27 2.95
CA HIS A 225 -5.64 -10.32 2.84
C HIS A 225 -5.28 -9.74 4.20
N ASP A 226 -4.02 -9.94 4.59
CA ASP A 226 -3.44 -9.49 5.83
C ASP A 226 -2.08 -8.82 5.53
N PRO A 227 -1.96 -7.49 5.72
CA PRO A 227 -0.70 -6.75 5.55
C PRO A 227 0.28 -6.99 6.73
N GLY A 228 -0.03 -7.91 7.64
CA GLY A 228 0.73 -8.23 8.83
C GLY A 228 0.61 -7.11 9.87
N LYS A 229 1.75 -6.57 10.32
CA LYS A 229 1.78 -5.50 11.32
C LYS A 229 1.50 -4.11 10.76
N LEU A 230 1.31 -3.98 9.44
CA LEU A 230 1.10 -2.71 8.78
C LEU A 230 -0.39 -2.34 8.81
N LYS A 231 -0.69 -1.04 8.95
CA LYS A 231 -2.06 -0.55 8.86
C LYS A 231 -2.50 -0.51 7.40
N ALA A 232 -3.69 -1.02 7.08
CA ALA A 232 -4.27 -0.87 5.74
C ALA A 232 -4.38 0.61 5.34
N CYS A 233 -4.34 0.88 4.03
CA CYS A 233 -4.52 2.21 3.49
C CYS A 233 -5.92 2.75 3.84
N ARG A 234 -5.98 3.94 4.47
CA ARG A 234 -7.26 4.46 5.01
C ARG A 234 -8.21 4.96 3.92
N ILE A 235 -7.67 5.66 2.93
CA ILE A 235 -8.46 6.36 1.90
C ILE A 235 -7.76 6.15 0.57
N LEU A 236 -8.27 5.21 -0.23
CA LEU A 236 -7.86 5.06 -1.63
C LEU A 236 -8.84 5.83 -2.53
N PRO A 237 -8.37 6.50 -3.59
CA PRO A 237 -9.23 7.21 -4.53
C PRO A 237 -9.91 6.21 -5.47
N TRP A 238 -10.91 5.49 -4.95
CA TRP A 238 -11.61 4.41 -5.64
C TRP A 238 -12.09 4.79 -7.04
N ASP A 239 -12.69 5.97 -7.19
CA ASP A 239 -13.20 6.45 -8.49
C ASP A 239 -12.08 6.71 -9.51
N ALA A 240 -10.89 7.15 -9.05
CA ALA A 240 -9.75 7.35 -9.94
C ALA A 240 -9.14 6.01 -10.37
N ILE A 241 -9.04 5.07 -9.44
CA ILE A 241 -8.53 3.71 -9.68
C ILE A 241 -9.48 2.95 -10.60
N ASP A 242 -10.78 2.99 -10.34
CA ASP A 242 -11.75 2.26 -11.14
C ASP A 242 -11.77 2.79 -12.58
N ARG A 243 -11.90 4.11 -12.77
CA ARG A 243 -11.77 4.75 -14.09
C ARG A 243 -10.48 4.37 -14.80
N ALA A 244 -9.36 4.30 -14.06
CA ALA A 244 -8.11 3.91 -14.67
C ALA A 244 -8.19 2.50 -15.29
N LEU A 245 -8.76 1.56 -14.53
CA LEU A 245 -8.85 0.15 -14.88
C LEU A 245 -10.04 -0.19 -15.81
N THR A 246 -11.09 0.63 -15.91
CA THR A 246 -12.20 0.43 -16.86
C THR A 246 -12.03 1.21 -18.16
N GLU A 247 -11.67 2.50 -18.07
CA GLU A 247 -11.87 3.46 -19.16
C GLU A 247 -10.57 3.79 -19.91
N SER A 248 -9.40 3.55 -19.32
CA SER A 248 -8.18 4.25 -19.76
C SER A 248 -6.99 3.38 -20.19
N ASP A 249 -7.16 2.12 -20.60
CA ASP A 249 -6.02 1.19 -20.81
C ASP A 249 -5.12 1.04 -19.57
N GLY A 250 -5.62 1.38 -18.39
CA GLY A 250 -4.91 1.20 -17.14
C GLY A 250 -4.96 -0.26 -16.69
N HIS A 251 -3.86 -0.71 -16.10
CA HIS A 251 -3.71 -2.07 -15.59
C HIS A 251 -3.47 -2.07 -14.09
N TRP A 252 -3.68 -3.22 -13.44
CA TRP A 252 -3.47 -3.37 -12.00
C TRP A 252 -2.02 -3.02 -11.60
N TYR A 253 -1.05 -3.32 -12.49
CA TYR A 253 0.36 -3.04 -12.25
C TYR A 253 0.67 -1.55 -12.27
N ASP A 254 -0.14 -0.70 -12.91
CA ASP A 254 0.02 0.77 -12.84
C ASP A 254 -0.30 1.27 -11.43
N VAL A 255 -1.38 0.77 -10.83
CA VAL A 255 -1.78 1.10 -9.46
C VAL A 255 -0.75 0.57 -8.46
N ALA A 256 -0.32 -0.68 -8.63
CA ALA A 256 0.71 -1.27 -7.79
C ALA A 256 2.05 -0.53 -7.92
N ASP A 257 2.48 -0.15 -9.13
CA ASP A 257 3.72 0.59 -9.33
C ASP A 257 3.67 1.99 -8.69
N PHE A 258 2.56 2.72 -8.88
CA PHE A 258 2.36 4.02 -8.24
C PHE A 258 2.54 3.94 -6.73
N TYR A 259 1.83 3.01 -6.08
CA TYR A 259 1.85 2.87 -4.63
C TYR A 259 3.13 2.20 -4.11
N ALA A 260 3.84 1.41 -4.90
CA ALA A 260 5.17 0.99 -4.51
C ALA A 260 6.17 2.16 -4.54
N ARG A 261 5.84 3.32 -5.13
CA ARG A 261 6.65 4.56 -5.09
C ARG A 261 6.13 5.60 -4.08
N HIS A 262 4.85 5.53 -3.73
CA HIS A 262 4.17 6.54 -2.92
C HIS A 262 3.36 5.92 -1.79
N ASN A 263 3.56 6.39 -0.57
CA ASN A 263 2.74 5.99 0.57
C ASN A 263 1.27 6.40 0.36
N CYS A 264 0.36 5.43 0.47
CA CYS A 264 -1.07 5.63 0.25
C CYS A 264 -1.76 6.54 1.27
N ASP A 265 -1.13 6.85 2.40
CA ASP A 265 -1.67 7.81 3.37
C ASP A 265 -1.50 9.27 2.91
N GLU A 266 -0.47 9.54 2.10
CA GLU A 266 -0.09 10.89 1.69
C GLU A 266 -0.41 11.20 0.23
N TYR A 267 -0.36 10.18 -0.64
CA TYR A 267 -0.48 10.34 -2.08
C TYR A 267 -1.68 9.59 -2.66
N SER A 268 -2.39 10.27 -3.54
CA SER A 268 -3.56 9.73 -4.25
C SER A 268 -3.18 9.34 -5.68
N PHE A 269 -3.52 8.11 -6.07
CA PHE A 269 -3.46 7.68 -7.45
C PHE A 269 -4.35 8.55 -8.35
N PHE A 270 -3.90 8.79 -9.58
CA PHE A 270 -4.62 9.53 -10.61
C PHE A 270 -4.75 8.69 -11.88
N SER A 271 -5.89 8.77 -12.56
CA SER A 271 -6.27 7.81 -13.61
C SER A 271 -5.37 7.80 -14.84
N THR A 272 -4.66 8.90 -15.10
CA THR A 272 -3.71 9.03 -16.21
C THR A 272 -2.33 8.42 -15.91
N TYR A 273 -2.07 7.95 -14.69
CA TYR A 273 -0.78 7.34 -14.36
C TYR A 273 -0.56 6.01 -15.07
N ARG A 274 0.57 5.87 -15.76
CA ARG A 274 1.04 4.59 -16.30
C ARG A 274 2.43 4.30 -15.78
N MET A 275 2.72 3.01 -15.57
CA MET A 275 4.04 2.55 -15.17
C MET A 275 5.08 3.09 -16.17
N PRO A 276 6.12 3.79 -15.70
CA PRO A 276 7.04 4.48 -16.58
C PRO A 276 7.95 3.49 -17.31
N LYS A 277 8.14 3.70 -18.63
CA LYS A 277 9.07 2.91 -19.46
C LYS A 277 10.53 3.37 -19.37
N LYS A 278 10.77 4.52 -18.73
CA LYS A 278 12.09 5.13 -18.50
C LYS A 278 12.18 5.57 -17.04
N PRO A 279 13.39 5.66 -16.45
CA PRO A 279 13.52 6.12 -15.08
C PRO A 279 12.84 7.48 -14.87
N LEU A 280 12.11 7.63 -13.77
CA LEU A 280 11.38 8.87 -13.48
C LEU A 280 12.36 10.03 -13.29
N GLN A 281 12.06 11.19 -13.86
CA GLN A 281 12.91 12.37 -13.71
C GLN A 281 12.69 13.07 -12.35
N LYS A 282 11.48 13.01 -11.81
CA LYS A 282 11.09 13.71 -10.57
C LYS A 282 10.16 12.86 -9.72
N LEU A 283 10.28 13.03 -8.41
CA LEU A 283 9.35 12.57 -7.39
C LEU A 283 9.09 13.72 -6.38
N PRO A 284 7.94 13.74 -5.69
CA PRO A 284 6.80 12.85 -5.87
C PRO A 284 6.08 13.13 -7.20
N LEU A 285 5.32 12.15 -7.69
CA LEU A 285 4.50 12.31 -8.89
C LEU A 285 3.26 13.15 -8.59
N GLN A 286 2.89 14.00 -9.53
CA GLN A 286 1.74 14.88 -9.44
C GLN A 286 0.72 14.50 -10.51
N PRO A 287 -0.59 14.64 -10.23
CA PRO A 287 -1.58 14.57 -11.29
C PRO A 287 -1.28 15.65 -12.34
N PRO A 288 -1.57 15.41 -13.63
CA PRO A 288 -1.42 16.44 -14.65
C PRO A 288 -2.22 17.66 -14.23
N SER A 289 -1.60 18.85 -14.27
CA SER A 289 -2.34 20.09 -14.12
C SER A 289 -3.43 20.09 -15.17
N SER A 290 -4.70 20.22 -14.77
CA SER A 290 -5.79 20.46 -15.70
C SER A 290 -5.45 21.73 -16.46
N SER A 291 -4.82 21.60 -17.63
CA SER A 291 -4.71 22.70 -18.58
C SER A 291 -6.15 23.11 -18.81
N LYS A 292 -6.49 24.35 -18.47
CA LYS A 292 -7.81 24.92 -18.77
C LYS A 292 -8.02 24.72 -20.27
N SER A 293 -8.87 23.76 -20.63
CA SER A 293 -9.43 23.63 -21.97
C SER A 293 -10.41 24.76 -22.20
#